data_AF-A0ABD2VN67-F1
#
_entry.id   AF-A0ABD2VN67-F1
#
_cell.length_a   1.000
_cell.length_b   1.000
_cell.length_c   1.000
_cell.angle_alpha   90.00
_cell.angle_beta   90.00
_cell.angle_gamma   90.00
#
_symmetry.space_group_name_H-M   'P 1'
#
loop_
_entity.id
_entity.type
_entity.pdbx_description
1 polymer ?
#
loop_
_entity_poly.entity_id
_entity_poly.type
_entity_poly.pdbx_seq_one_letter_code
_entity_poly.pdbx_strand_id
1 'polypeptide(L)'
;MGTATSADASHGFHHSENSDMELGSILDHADKFPVGTKVQAVYSEDGEWYDATIHAHTPNGYYVCYDEWGNKEEVDHANIRPFEEASVNPLVEAEKIAEATKQALKRKIAQAASSDIQSRSLPAKLLIDPNDPEDVKAAKKKKIHAFKSKVRIEQLEVAQNKRQNAWQQFQSTKGQTKKVGFFSGRKRESIFKSPEDPHGKVGVTGSGKGLTDFQKREKHLHLKGANSEASDE
;
A
#
# COMPACT_ATOMS: atom_id res chain seq x y z
N MET A 1 18.05 -9.40 65.35
CA MET A 1 16.77 -9.44 66.09
C MET A 1 15.80 -8.50 65.40
N GLY A 2 14.58 -8.94 65.12
CA GLY A 2 13.53 -8.13 64.49
C GLY A 2 12.77 -8.93 63.43
N THR A 3 11.60 -9.41 63.81
CA THR A 3 10.76 -10.44 63.19
C THR A 3 9.85 -9.94 62.06
N ALA A 4 9.52 -10.90 61.19
CA ALA A 4 8.46 -11.01 60.19
C ALA A 4 7.17 -10.17 60.36
N THR A 5 6.56 -9.81 59.22
CA THR A 5 5.13 -10.05 58.98
C THR A 5 4.84 -10.17 57.49
N SER A 6 4.14 -11.24 57.12
CA SER A 6 3.67 -11.61 55.78
C SER A 6 2.18 -11.29 55.68
N ALA A 7 1.72 -10.86 54.50
CA ALA A 7 0.30 -10.90 54.15
C ALA A 7 0.15 -11.22 52.66
N ASP A 8 -0.02 -12.52 52.41
CA ASP A 8 -0.55 -13.09 51.16
C ASP A 8 -2.07 -12.89 51.16
N ALA A 9 -2.63 -12.36 50.07
CA ALA A 9 -4.06 -12.16 49.91
C ALA A 9 -4.55 -12.86 48.66
N SER A 10 -4.63 -14.18 48.75
CA SER A 10 -5.41 -15.04 47.85
C SER A 10 -6.91 -14.72 47.97
N HIS A 11 -7.54 -14.27 46.88
CA HIS A 11 -9.01 -14.20 46.77
C HIS A 11 -9.48 -15.30 45.82
N GLY A 12 -10.07 -16.34 46.41
CA GLY A 12 -10.76 -17.39 45.69
C GLY A 12 -12.08 -16.87 45.12
N PHE A 13 -12.33 -17.18 43.85
CA PHE A 13 -13.66 -17.06 43.27
C PHE A 13 -14.34 -18.42 43.25
N HIS A 14 -15.50 -18.41 43.90
CA HIS A 14 -16.42 -19.50 44.12
C HIS A 14 -16.85 -20.18 42.82
N HIS A 15 -16.85 -21.51 42.89
CA HIS A 15 -17.64 -22.41 42.06
C HIS A 15 -19.13 -22.04 42.21
N SER A 16 -19.84 -21.84 41.11
CA SER A 16 -21.30 -21.83 41.07
C SER A 16 -21.75 -22.72 39.92
N GLU A 17 -22.21 -23.88 40.34
CA GLU A 17 -22.80 -24.96 39.57
C GLU A 17 -24.31 -24.70 39.46
N ASN A 18 -24.89 -25.11 38.32
CA ASN A 18 -26.34 -25.32 38.05
C ASN A 18 -27.14 -24.19 37.39
N SER A 19 -27.21 -24.27 36.05
CA SER A 19 -28.47 -24.13 35.30
C SER A 19 -28.36 -24.98 34.03
N ASP A 20 -28.46 -26.29 34.24
CA ASP A 20 -28.20 -27.40 33.32
C ASP A 20 -29.52 -27.91 32.70
N MET A 21 -30.29 -27.01 32.06
CA MET A 21 -31.65 -27.32 31.60
C MET A 21 -32.03 -26.57 30.30
N GLU A 22 -31.17 -26.52 29.27
CA GLU A 22 -31.64 -26.24 27.89
C GLU A 22 -30.65 -26.57 26.76
N LEU A 23 -29.73 -27.52 26.95
CA LEU A 23 -28.76 -27.95 25.93
C LEU A 23 -28.93 -29.42 25.50
N GLY A 24 -30.08 -30.01 25.81
CA GLY A 24 -30.40 -31.43 25.54
C GLY A 24 -31.18 -31.72 24.26
N SER A 25 -31.24 -30.79 23.29
CA SER A 25 -31.96 -31.02 22.02
C SER A 25 -31.29 -30.45 20.76
N ILE A 26 -30.01 -30.06 20.84
CA ILE A 26 -29.25 -29.56 19.67
C ILE A 26 -28.26 -30.61 19.13
N LEU A 27 -27.94 -31.67 19.89
CA LEU A 27 -26.89 -32.61 19.50
C LEU A 27 -27.36 -33.80 18.63
N ASP A 28 -28.66 -34.00 18.43
CA ASP A 28 -29.19 -35.08 17.56
C ASP A 28 -29.27 -34.68 16.08
N HIS A 29 -28.86 -33.47 15.71
CA HIS A 29 -28.95 -32.92 14.34
C HIS A 29 -27.60 -32.41 13.80
N ALA A 30 -26.50 -32.60 14.53
CA ALA A 30 -25.19 -32.07 14.16
C ALA A 30 -24.60 -32.67 12.86
N ASP A 31 -25.04 -33.88 12.48
CA ASP A 31 -24.62 -34.55 11.24
C ASP A 31 -25.63 -34.39 10.08
N LYS A 32 -26.66 -33.54 10.26
CA LYS A 32 -27.70 -33.34 9.25
C LYS A 32 -27.50 -32.03 8.50
N PHE A 33 -27.32 -32.13 7.19
CA PHE A 33 -27.23 -30.96 6.32
C PHE A 33 -28.54 -30.17 6.35
N PRO A 34 -28.52 -28.84 6.54
CA PRO A 34 -29.74 -28.05 6.59
C PRO A 34 -30.44 -27.99 5.23
N VAL A 35 -31.77 -27.88 5.24
CA VAL A 35 -32.58 -27.63 4.04
C VAL A 35 -32.07 -26.38 3.31
N GLY A 36 -31.85 -26.51 2.01
CA GLY A 36 -31.27 -25.48 1.15
C GLY A 36 -29.75 -25.60 0.95
N THR A 37 -29.09 -26.57 1.59
CA THR A 37 -27.66 -26.83 1.37
C THR A 37 -27.44 -27.58 0.07
N LYS A 38 -26.41 -27.19 -0.68
CA LYS A 38 -25.92 -27.93 -1.85
C LYS A 38 -25.10 -29.13 -1.39
N VAL A 39 -25.47 -30.29 -1.91
CA VAL A 39 -24.85 -31.59 -1.61
C VAL A 39 -24.71 -32.37 -2.92
N GLN A 40 -23.94 -33.46 -2.89
CA GLN A 40 -23.98 -34.43 -3.97
C GLN A 40 -24.75 -35.66 -3.51
N ALA A 41 -25.70 -36.12 -4.33
CA ALA A 41 -26.55 -37.26 -4.06
C ALA A 41 -26.45 -38.30 -5.17
N VAL A 42 -26.51 -39.58 -4.81
CA VAL A 42 -26.54 -40.69 -5.77
C VAL A 42 -27.91 -40.74 -6.46
N TYR A 43 -27.94 -40.78 -7.79
CA TYR A 43 -29.18 -40.96 -8.56
C TYR A 43 -29.56 -42.43 -8.69
N SER A 44 -30.82 -42.79 -8.47
CA SER A 44 -31.24 -44.21 -8.41
C SER A 44 -31.21 -44.95 -9.74
N GLU A 45 -31.31 -44.25 -10.87
CA GLU A 45 -31.33 -44.86 -12.20
C GLU A 45 -29.94 -45.38 -12.62
N ASP A 46 -28.91 -44.57 -12.37
CA ASP A 46 -27.56 -44.82 -12.87
C ASP A 46 -26.53 -45.09 -11.76
N GLY A 47 -26.85 -44.78 -10.49
CA GLY A 47 -25.94 -44.95 -9.36
C GLY A 47 -24.78 -43.94 -9.31
N GLU A 48 -24.83 -42.90 -10.14
CA GLU A 48 -23.81 -41.85 -10.23
C GLU A 48 -24.14 -40.68 -9.28
N TRP A 49 -23.11 -39.91 -8.89
CA TRP A 49 -23.23 -38.78 -7.99
C TRP A 49 -23.51 -37.49 -8.76
N TYR A 50 -24.60 -36.80 -8.43
CA TYR A 50 -24.99 -35.54 -9.06
C TYR A 50 -25.21 -34.43 -8.04
N ASP A 51 -25.09 -33.19 -8.50
CA ASP A 51 -25.31 -32.00 -7.68
C ASP A 51 -26.81 -31.84 -7.38
N ALA A 52 -27.12 -31.72 -6.09
CA ALA A 52 -28.47 -31.63 -5.60
C ALA A 52 -28.60 -30.67 -4.41
N THR A 53 -29.75 -30.07 -4.26
CA THR A 53 -30.08 -29.20 -3.13
C THR A 53 -31.05 -29.90 -2.19
N ILE A 54 -30.78 -29.90 -0.89
CA ILE A 54 -31.67 -30.50 0.10
C ILE A 54 -32.97 -29.70 0.19
N HIS A 55 -34.09 -30.37 -0.01
CA HIS A 55 -35.42 -29.78 0.02
C HIS A 55 -36.17 -30.05 1.34
N ALA A 56 -36.01 -31.24 1.92
CA ALA A 56 -36.61 -31.61 3.19
C ALA A 56 -35.87 -32.78 3.85
N HIS A 57 -36.05 -32.97 5.15
CA HIS A 57 -35.52 -34.14 5.86
C HIS A 57 -36.61 -35.20 5.92
N THR A 58 -36.26 -36.46 5.66
CA THR A 58 -37.17 -37.58 5.82
C THR A 58 -36.67 -38.52 6.94
N PRO A 59 -37.52 -39.39 7.49
CA PRO A 59 -37.08 -40.36 8.51
C PRO A 59 -36.01 -41.32 8.01
N ASN A 60 -35.99 -41.60 6.69
CA ASN A 60 -35.11 -42.56 6.05
C ASN A 60 -33.90 -41.90 5.34
N GLY A 61 -33.87 -40.58 5.24
CA GLY A 61 -33.02 -39.94 4.25
C GLY A 61 -33.11 -38.42 4.23
N TYR A 62 -32.86 -37.87 3.06
CA TYR A 62 -33.18 -36.50 2.69
C TYR A 62 -33.93 -36.48 1.38
N TYR A 63 -34.86 -35.55 1.27
CA TYR A 63 -35.50 -35.22 0.01
C TYR A 63 -34.62 -34.20 -0.71
N VAL A 64 -33.95 -34.60 -1.77
CA VAL A 64 -33.03 -33.76 -2.56
C VAL A 64 -33.67 -33.39 -3.90
N CYS A 65 -33.27 -32.25 -4.46
CA CYS A 65 -33.65 -31.79 -5.79
C CYS A 65 -32.39 -31.66 -6.64
N TYR A 66 -32.26 -32.44 -7.71
CA TYR A 66 -31.11 -32.37 -8.60
C TYR A 66 -31.10 -31.05 -9.35
N ASP A 67 -29.99 -30.32 -9.31
CA ASP A 67 -29.90 -28.96 -9.86
C ASP A 67 -29.95 -28.95 -11.40
N GLU A 68 -29.53 -30.04 -12.04
CA GLU A 68 -29.40 -30.15 -13.50
C GLU A 68 -30.72 -30.54 -14.20
N TRP A 69 -31.60 -31.28 -13.52
CA TRP A 69 -32.88 -31.75 -14.09
C TRP A 69 -34.13 -31.30 -13.32
N GLY A 70 -33.98 -30.80 -12.09
CA GLY A 70 -35.10 -30.40 -11.23
C GLY A 70 -35.92 -31.58 -10.67
N ASN A 71 -35.46 -32.81 -10.89
CA ASN A 71 -36.07 -34.01 -10.33
C ASN A 71 -35.86 -34.05 -8.82
N LYS A 72 -36.89 -34.49 -8.09
CA LYS A 72 -36.83 -34.61 -6.62
C LYS A 72 -36.91 -36.06 -6.22
N GLU A 73 -36.02 -36.46 -5.32
CA GLU A 73 -35.88 -37.84 -4.91
C GLU A 73 -35.56 -37.94 -3.42
N GLU A 74 -36.03 -39.01 -2.78
CA GLU A 74 -35.66 -39.36 -1.42
C GLU A 74 -34.44 -40.28 -1.43
N VAL A 75 -33.34 -39.78 -0.88
CA VAL A 75 -32.03 -40.45 -0.88
C VAL A 75 -31.59 -40.72 0.56
N ASP A 76 -31.08 -41.92 0.83
CA ASP A 76 -30.54 -42.33 2.15
C ASP A 76 -29.36 -41.44 2.57
N HIS A 77 -29.14 -41.29 3.88
CA HIS A 77 -28.01 -40.54 4.46
C HIS A 77 -26.66 -41.04 3.95
N ALA A 78 -26.52 -42.35 3.66
CA ALA A 78 -25.30 -42.94 3.12
C ALA A 78 -25.00 -42.50 1.67
N ASN A 79 -26.01 -42.06 0.93
CA ASN A 79 -25.95 -41.69 -0.48
C ASN A 79 -25.87 -40.16 -0.69
N ILE A 80 -25.51 -39.42 0.37
CA ILE A 80 -25.32 -37.98 0.32
C ILE A 80 -23.94 -37.63 0.85
N ARG A 81 -23.23 -36.77 0.13
CA ARG A 81 -21.94 -36.22 0.54
C ARG A 81 -21.95 -34.70 0.51
N PRO A 82 -21.12 -34.03 1.33
CA PRO A 82 -20.94 -32.59 1.24
C PRO A 82 -20.56 -32.24 -0.19
N PHE A 83 -21.24 -31.25 -0.78
CA PHE A 83 -20.76 -30.67 -2.01
C PHE A 83 -19.47 -29.94 -1.68
N GLU A 84 -18.34 -30.41 -2.23
CA GLU A 84 -17.11 -29.64 -2.26
C GLU A 84 -17.30 -28.56 -3.33
N GLU A 85 -18.23 -27.63 -3.04
CA GLU A 85 -18.34 -26.37 -3.74
C GLU A 85 -17.01 -25.69 -3.47
N ALA A 86 -16.07 -25.83 -4.41
CA ALA A 86 -14.72 -25.33 -4.31
C ALA A 86 -14.80 -23.90 -3.80
N SER A 87 -14.62 -23.76 -2.49
CA SER A 87 -14.80 -22.54 -1.74
C SER A 87 -13.96 -21.52 -2.48
N VAL A 88 -14.59 -20.57 -3.18
CA VAL A 88 -13.97 -19.47 -3.94
C VAL A 88 -12.47 -19.42 -3.68
N ASN A 89 -11.70 -20.17 -4.51
CA ASN A 89 -10.34 -20.55 -4.13
C ASN A 89 -9.60 -19.26 -3.76
N PRO A 90 -9.18 -19.05 -2.48
CA PRO A 90 -8.61 -17.77 -2.06
C PRO A 90 -7.38 -17.38 -2.90
N LEU A 91 -6.76 -18.39 -3.52
CA LEU A 91 -5.70 -18.25 -4.51
C LEU A 91 -6.15 -17.53 -5.80
N VAL A 92 -7.33 -17.84 -6.34
CA VAL A 92 -7.86 -17.24 -7.57
C VAL A 92 -8.30 -15.80 -7.33
N GLU A 93 -8.88 -15.51 -6.17
CA GLU A 93 -9.21 -14.13 -5.78
C GLU A 93 -7.95 -13.28 -5.58
N ALA A 94 -6.93 -13.83 -4.91
CA ALA A 94 -5.65 -13.17 -4.76
C ALA A 94 -4.97 -12.89 -6.11
N GLU A 95 -5.04 -13.83 -7.05
CA GLU A 95 -4.53 -13.65 -8.41
C GLU A 95 -5.25 -12.52 -9.15
N LYS A 96 -6.59 -12.46 -9.06
CA LYS A 96 -7.39 -11.40 -9.67
C LYS A 96 -7.07 -10.01 -9.09
N ILE A 97 -6.84 -9.92 -7.78
CA ILE A 97 -6.43 -8.66 -7.12
C ILE A 97 -5.01 -8.26 -7.56
N ALA A 98 -4.08 -9.21 -7.61
CA ALA A 98 -2.72 -8.98 -8.09
C ALA A 98 -2.71 -8.50 -9.55
N GLU A 99 -3.54 -9.09 -10.40
CA GLU A 99 -3.66 -8.66 -11.79
C GLU A 99 -4.27 -7.27 -11.91
N ALA A 100 -5.33 -6.98 -11.16
CA ALA A 100 -5.96 -5.65 -11.13
C ALA A 100 -4.96 -4.56 -10.70
N THR A 101 -4.14 -4.83 -9.67
CA THR A 101 -3.11 -3.88 -9.21
C THR A 101 -2.00 -3.68 -10.25
N LYS A 102 -1.54 -4.76 -10.91
CA LYS A 102 -0.58 -4.68 -12.03
C LYS A 102 -1.12 -3.84 -13.18
N GLN A 103 -2.39 -4.05 -13.55
CA GLN A 103 -3.03 -3.27 -14.61
C GLN A 103 -3.21 -1.79 -14.20
N ALA A 104 -3.59 -1.52 -12.96
CA ALA A 104 -3.70 -0.16 -12.44
C ALA A 104 -2.35 0.57 -12.45
N LEU A 105 -1.26 -0.09 -12.05
CA LEU A 105 0.10 0.46 -12.14
C LEU A 105 0.49 0.77 -13.58
N LYS A 106 0.22 -0.16 -14.52
CA LYS A 106 0.46 0.05 -15.95
C LYS A 106 -0.29 1.27 -16.49
N ARG A 107 -1.56 1.46 -16.11
CA ARG A 107 -2.36 2.65 -16.49
C ARG A 107 -1.77 3.93 -15.91
N LYS A 108 -1.34 3.93 -14.65
CA LYS A 108 -0.68 5.08 -14.02
C LYS A 108 0.63 5.45 -14.74
N ILE A 109 1.44 4.46 -15.10
CA ILE A 109 2.68 4.69 -15.86
C ILE A 109 2.37 5.30 -17.24
N ALA A 110 1.37 4.78 -17.94
CA ALA A 110 0.95 5.30 -19.25
C ALA A 110 0.43 6.75 -19.16
N GLN A 111 -0.36 7.07 -18.13
CA GLN A 111 -0.84 8.44 -17.88
C GLN A 111 0.30 9.39 -17.49
N ALA A 112 1.24 8.94 -16.66
CA ALA A 112 2.41 9.73 -16.32
C ALA A 112 3.27 10.01 -17.57
N ALA A 113 3.48 9.00 -18.42
CA ALA A 113 4.23 9.14 -19.67
C ALA A 113 3.55 10.12 -20.64
N SER A 114 2.22 10.08 -20.78
CA SER A 114 1.51 11.04 -21.65
C SER A 114 1.56 12.46 -21.09
N SER A 115 1.40 12.64 -19.78
CA SER A 115 1.46 13.96 -19.13
C SER A 115 2.86 14.62 -19.23
N ASP A 116 3.93 13.83 -19.09
CA ASP A 116 5.31 14.29 -19.27
C ASP A 116 5.54 14.80 -20.70
N ILE A 117 5.04 14.06 -21.71
CA ILE A 117 5.13 14.47 -23.13
C ILE A 117 4.36 15.76 -23.39
N GLN A 118 3.15 15.94 -22.84
CA GLN A 118 2.36 17.16 -23.02
C GLN A 118 3.06 18.39 -22.39
N SER A 119 3.60 18.24 -21.18
CA SER A 119 4.32 19.31 -20.49
C SER A 119 5.62 19.74 -21.21
N ARG A 120 6.25 18.81 -21.94
CA ARG A 120 7.46 19.07 -22.73
C ARG A 120 7.18 19.76 -24.07
N SER A 121 5.98 19.62 -24.63
CA SER A 121 5.61 20.22 -25.92
C SER A 121 5.50 21.75 -25.82
N LEU A 122 5.96 22.46 -26.86
CA LEU A 122 5.79 23.92 -26.89
C LEU A 122 4.29 24.25 -27.03
N PRO A 123 3.73 25.16 -26.21
CA PRO A 123 2.32 25.48 -26.28
C PRO A 123 1.96 26.05 -27.66
N ALA A 124 0.82 25.60 -28.22
CA ALA A 124 0.39 25.92 -29.59
C ALA A 124 0.38 27.43 -29.91
N LYS A 125 0.12 28.29 -28.90
CA LYS A 125 0.10 29.75 -29.02
C LYS A 125 1.49 30.39 -29.24
N LEU A 126 2.58 29.65 -29.00
CA LEU A 126 3.95 30.09 -29.21
C LEU A 126 4.60 29.48 -30.46
N LEU A 127 3.83 28.74 -31.29
CA LEU A 127 4.32 28.29 -32.59
C LEU A 127 4.55 29.49 -33.51
N ILE A 128 5.67 29.46 -34.22
CA ILE A 128 6.07 30.51 -35.16
C ILE A 128 5.57 30.10 -36.52
N ASP A 129 4.69 30.92 -37.10
CA ASP A 129 4.21 30.70 -38.45
C ASP A 129 5.15 31.40 -39.45
N PRO A 130 5.50 30.77 -40.57
CA PRO A 130 6.37 31.37 -41.58
C PRO A 130 5.86 32.70 -42.14
N ASN A 131 4.55 32.94 -42.09
CA ASN A 131 3.86 34.11 -42.63
C ASN A 131 3.78 35.31 -41.66
N ASP A 132 4.22 35.16 -40.40
CA ASP A 132 4.19 36.25 -39.40
C ASP A 132 5.25 37.34 -39.70
N PRO A 133 5.02 38.60 -39.31
CA PRO A 133 6.02 39.67 -39.39
C PRO A 133 7.23 39.37 -38.49
N GLU A 134 8.44 39.79 -38.92
CA GLU A 134 9.70 39.43 -38.26
C GLU A 134 9.77 39.83 -36.78
N ASP A 135 9.16 40.94 -36.37
CA ASP A 135 9.08 41.37 -34.96
C ASP A 135 8.25 40.41 -34.09
N VAL A 136 7.15 39.87 -34.63
CA VAL A 136 6.31 38.88 -33.93
C VAL A 136 7.05 37.54 -33.83
N LYS A 137 7.77 37.14 -34.88
CA LYS A 137 8.64 35.96 -34.86
C LYS A 137 9.74 36.09 -33.80
N ALA A 138 10.41 37.24 -33.72
CA ALA A 138 11.45 37.51 -32.71
C ALA A 138 10.89 37.47 -31.28
N ALA A 139 9.72 38.08 -31.05
CA ALA A 139 9.03 38.03 -29.76
C ALA A 139 8.62 36.60 -29.36
N LYS A 140 8.07 35.81 -30.29
CA LYS A 140 7.74 34.38 -30.08
C LYS A 140 8.99 33.55 -29.80
N LYS A 141 10.09 33.72 -30.55
CA LYS A 141 11.40 33.06 -30.31
C LYS A 141 11.92 33.32 -28.90
N LYS A 142 11.85 34.57 -28.42
CA LYS A 142 12.27 34.93 -27.06
C LYS A 142 11.41 34.25 -25.99
N LYS A 143 10.09 34.17 -26.19
CA LYS A 143 9.17 33.46 -25.30
C LYS A 143 9.42 31.95 -25.29
N ILE A 144 9.65 31.34 -26.47
CA ILE A 144 10.03 29.93 -26.60
C ILE A 144 11.34 29.66 -25.86
N HIS A 145 12.36 30.50 -26.02
CA HIS A 145 13.64 30.33 -25.31
C HIS A 145 13.46 30.39 -23.80
N ALA A 146 12.70 31.36 -23.29
CA ALA A 146 12.38 31.47 -21.87
C ALA A 146 11.63 30.22 -21.34
N PHE A 147 10.64 29.73 -22.10
CA PHE A 147 9.89 28.52 -21.76
C PHE A 147 10.80 27.28 -21.73
N LYS A 148 11.56 27.03 -22.80
CA LYS A 148 12.53 25.91 -22.87
C LYS A 148 13.56 25.99 -21.75
N SER A 149 13.97 27.20 -21.36
CA SER A 149 14.92 27.39 -20.27
C SER A 149 14.33 27.01 -18.92
N LYS A 150 13.08 27.42 -18.65
CA LYS A 150 12.36 27.02 -17.42
C LYS A 150 12.20 25.51 -17.32
N VAL A 151 11.75 24.85 -18.40
CA VAL A 151 11.61 23.39 -18.44
C VAL A 151 12.95 22.68 -18.19
N ARG A 152 14.05 23.20 -18.72
CA ARG A 152 15.39 22.63 -18.46
C ARG A 152 15.78 22.71 -16.99
N ILE A 153 15.50 23.84 -16.34
CA ILE A 153 15.79 24.04 -14.91
C ILE A 153 14.94 23.10 -14.06
N GLU A 154 13.65 22.99 -14.34
CA GLU A 154 12.74 22.08 -13.65
C GLU A 154 13.17 20.62 -13.79
N GLN A 155 13.63 20.19 -14.96
CA GLN A 155 14.17 18.84 -15.15
C GLN A 155 15.42 18.58 -14.30
N LEU A 156 16.32 19.55 -14.17
CA LEU A 156 17.49 19.45 -13.30
C LEU A 156 17.09 19.38 -11.82
N GLU A 157 16.10 20.17 -11.41
CA GLU A 157 15.56 20.16 -10.04
C GLU A 157 14.88 18.83 -9.71
N VAL A 158 14.05 18.30 -10.61
CA VAL A 158 13.45 16.96 -10.46
C VAL A 158 14.52 15.88 -10.37
N ALA A 159 15.58 15.95 -11.18
CA ALA A 159 16.69 15.00 -11.10
C ALA A 159 17.44 15.09 -9.77
N GLN A 160 17.66 16.31 -9.25
CA GLN A 160 18.25 16.54 -7.94
C GLN A 160 17.36 16.00 -6.81
N ASN A 161 16.06 16.31 -6.83
CA ASN A 161 15.09 15.83 -5.83
C ASN A 161 14.98 14.30 -5.85
N LYS A 162 14.95 13.68 -7.03
CA LYS A 162 14.99 12.21 -7.16
C LYS A 162 16.26 11.64 -6.52
N ARG A 163 17.41 12.26 -6.75
CA ARG A 163 18.69 11.84 -6.15
C ARG A 163 18.69 11.99 -4.63
N GLN A 164 18.14 13.09 -4.11
CA GLN A 164 17.98 13.32 -2.68
C GLN A 164 17.05 12.29 -2.04
N ASN A 165 15.88 12.05 -2.63
CA ASN A 165 14.92 11.05 -2.15
C ASN A 165 15.52 9.63 -2.19
N ALA A 166 16.20 9.25 -3.27
CA ALA A 166 16.87 7.95 -3.37
C ALA A 166 17.95 7.79 -2.29
N TRP A 167 18.69 8.86 -1.98
CA TRP A 167 19.67 8.84 -0.91
C TRP A 167 19.03 8.70 0.48
N GLN A 168 17.92 9.40 0.75
CA GLN A 168 17.15 9.22 1.99
C GLN A 168 16.62 7.79 2.14
N GLN A 169 16.08 7.19 1.07
CA GLN A 169 15.63 5.80 1.07
C GLN A 169 16.77 4.81 1.31
N PHE A 170 17.96 5.08 0.77
CA PHE A 170 19.14 4.27 1.05
C PHE A 170 19.56 4.35 2.53
N GLN A 171 19.45 5.53 3.16
CA GLN A 171 19.71 5.69 4.59
C GLN A 171 18.71 4.91 5.46
N SER A 172 17.41 4.95 5.14
CA SER A 172 16.38 4.23 5.91
C SER A 172 16.46 2.72 5.73
N THR A 173 16.72 2.25 4.50
CA THR A 173 16.82 0.81 4.16
C THR A 173 17.98 0.14 4.90
N LYS A 174 19.09 0.85 5.13
CA LYS A 174 20.28 0.32 5.82
C LYS A 174 20.04 -0.04 7.30
N GLY A 175 18.95 0.42 7.91
CA GLY A 175 18.58 0.12 9.30
C GLY A 175 17.47 -0.91 9.50
N GLN A 176 16.79 -1.36 8.42
CA GLN A 176 15.58 -2.19 8.52
C GLN A 176 15.82 -3.68 8.20
N THR A 177 17.00 -4.05 7.70
CA THR A 177 17.38 -5.46 7.67
C THR A 177 17.74 -5.89 9.10
N LYS A 178 16.73 -6.27 9.89
CA LYS A 178 16.94 -6.98 11.14
C LYS A 178 17.64 -8.29 10.79
N LYS A 179 18.98 -8.33 10.87
CA LYS A 179 19.70 -9.59 10.93
C LYS A 179 19.26 -10.30 12.21
N VAL A 180 18.36 -11.26 12.08
CA VAL A 180 18.16 -12.29 13.08
C VAL A 180 19.48 -13.07 13.16
N GLY A 181 20.22 -12.89 14.26
CA GLY A 181 21.46 -13.61 14.53
C GLY A 181 22.62 -12.72 14.97
N PHE A 182 22.86 -12.72 16.28
CA PHE A 182 24.09 -12.38 17.02
C PHE A 182 24.72 -10.98 16.82
N PHE A 183 24.83 -10.22 17.93
CA PHE A 183 25.36 -8.84 18.10
C PHE A 183 24.37 -7.65 18.08
N SER A 184 23.20 -7.78 18.72
CA SER A 184 22.27 -6.67 18.99
C SER A 184 22.64 -5.78 20.19
N GLY A 185 23.92 -5.41 20.36
CA GLY A 185 24.40 -4.74 21.59
C GLY A 185 24.91 -3.30 21.46
N ARG A 186 25.39 -2.86 20.28
CA ARG A 186 25.97 -1.51 20.15
C ARG A 186 25.47 -0.81 18.89
N LYS A 187 24.84 0.35 19.07
CA LYS A 187 24.50 1.27 17.97
C LYS A 187 25.81 1.64 17.28
N ARG A 188 26.00 1.17 16.04
CA ARG A 188 27.08 1.68 15.17
C ARG A 188 26.67 3.08 14.71
N GLU A 189 26.89 4.07 15.55
CA GLU A 189 26.88 5.45 15.09
C GLU A 189 27.99 5.63 14.04
N SER A 190 27.64 6.29 12.94
CA SER A 190 28.59 6.51 11.85
C SER A 190 29.66 7.46 12.33
N ILE A 191 30.94 7.09 12.17
CA ILE A 191 32.11 7.97 12.33
C ILE A 191 32.07 9.22 11.40
N PHE A 192 31.09 9.28 10.50
CA PHE A 192 30.80 10.42 9.62
C PHE A 192 29.42 11.05 9.90
N LYS A 193 28.76 10.70 11.01
CA LYS A 193 27.48 11.33 11.39
C LYS A 193 27.76 12.76 11.83
N SER A 194 27.08 13.73 11.21
CA SER A 194 27.18 15.12 11.61
C SER A 194 26.78 15.26 13.10
N PRO A 195 27.61 15.91 13.93
CA PRO A 195 27.22 16.29 15.28
C PRO A 195 25.96 17.15 15.23
N GLU A 196 25.07 16.99 16.21
CA GLU A 196 23.83 17.77 16.31
C GLU A 196 24.09 19.20 16.83
N ASP A 197 25.29 19.44 17.38
CA ASP A 197 25.77 20.74 17.81
C ASP A 197 26.07 21.67 16.60
N PRO A 198 25.55 22.92 16.57
CA PRO A 198 25.84 23.92 15.54
C PRO A 198 27.33 24.20 15.27
N HIS A 199 28.22 23.89 16.22
CA HIS A 199 29.69 24.01 16.05
C HIS A 199 30.39 22.68 15.71
N GLY A 200 29.62 21.66 15.35
CA GLY A 200 30.09 20.31 15.03
C GLY A 200 31.11 20.30 13.89
N LYS A 201 32.32 19.82 14.18
CA LYS A 201 33.39 19.62 13.19
C LYS A 201 33.28 18.23 12.57
N VAL A 202 33.43 18.13 11.24
CA VAL A 202 33.35 16.85 10.51
C VAL A 202 34.71 16.41 9.98
N GLY A 203 35.29 15.35 10.54
CA GLY A 203 36.57 14.78 10.09
C GLY A 203 36.96 13.53 10.88
N VAL A 204 37.79 12.66 10.29
CA VAL A 204 38.17 11.32 10.84
C VAL A 204 38.91 11.39 12.19
N THR A 205 39.30 12.57 12.64
CA THR A 205 39.97 12.80 13.94
C THR A 205 39.43 14.03 14.69
N GLY A 206 38.23 14.51 14.36
CA GLY A 206 37.65 15.71 15.01
C GLY A 206 38.33 17.05 14.65
N SER A 207 39.34 17.04 13.77
CA SER A 207 40.04 18.24 13.27
C SER A 207 39.41 18.86 12.00
N GLY A 208 38.20 18.44 11.67
CA GLY A 208 37.51 18.88 10.45
C GLY A 208 37.15 20.35 10.42
N LYS A 209 37.08 20.94 9.22
CA LYS A 209 36.45 22.25 9.00
C LYS A 209 34.98 22.14 9.46
N GLY A 210 34.50 23.12 10.22
CA GLY A 210 33.10 23.17 10.64
C GLY A 210 32.16 23.13 9.44
N LEU A 211 30.91 22.70 9.67
CA LEU A 211 29.86 22.75 8.66
C LEU A 211 29.82 24.15 8.06
N THR A 212 30.07 24.29 6.75
CA THR A 212 30.06 25.60 6.11
C THR A 212 28.63 26.11 6.09
N ASP A 213 28.36 27.17 6.85
CA ASP A 213 27.07 27.84 6.78
C ASP A 213 26.81 28.27 5.34
N PHE A 214 25.72 27.74 4.79
CA PHE A 214 25.27 28.13 3.48
C PHE A 214 24.77 29.57 3.60
N GLN A 215 25.64 30.54 3.30
CA GLN A 215 25.23 31.92 3.10
C GLN A 215 24.14 31.91 2.04
N LYS A 216 22.89 32.08 2.49
CA LYS A 216 21.73 32.25 1.62
C LYS A 216 22.11 33.39 0.69
N ARG A 217 22.29 33.11 -0.60
CA ARG A 217 22.63 34.14 -1.58
C ARG A 217 21.53 35.19 -1.54
N GLU A 218 21.81 36.31 -0.89
CA GLU A 218 20.92 37.45 -0.93
C GLU A 218 20.94 37.96 -2.36
N LYS A 219 19.73 38.08 -2.91
CA LYS A 219 19.45 38.72 -4.20
C LYS A 219 20.11 40.10 -4.18
N HIS A 220 21.13 40.32 -5.02
CA HIS A 220 21.70 41.65 -5.25
C HIS A 220 20.59 42.59 -5.71
N LEU A 221 20.09 43.40 -4.78
CA LEU A 221 19.16 44.47 -5.06
C LEU A 221 20.01 45.54 -5.75
N HIS A 222 19.90 45.60 -7.08
CA HIS A 222 20.46 46.70 -7.84
C HIS A 222 19.62 47.92 -7.49
N LEU A 223 20.02 48.66 -6.46
CA LEU A 223 19.56 50.04 -6.26
C LEU A 223 20.07 50.83 -7.48
N LYS A 224 19.18 50.99 -8.45
CA LYS A 224 19.35 51.90 -9.57
C LYS A 224 19.40 53.32 -9.00
N GLY A 225 20.63 53.81 -8.83
CA GLY A 225 21.07 55.20 -8.70
C GLY A 225 20.08 56.25 -8.20
N ALA A 226 20.22 56.65 -6.93
CA ALA A 226 20.02 58.03 -6.53
C ALA A 226 21.33 58.78 -6.81
N ASN A 227 21.48 59.27 -8.04
CA ASN A 227 22.38 60.38 -8.35
C ASN A 227 21.49 61.52 -8.84
N SER A 228 20.81 62.18 -7.90
CA SER A 228 20.23 63.50 -8.12
C SER A 228 21.31 64.50 -7.74
N GLU A 229 21.88 65.15 -8.76
CA GLU A 229 22.65 66.38 -8.66
C GLU A 229 22.01 67.33 -7.64
N ALA A 230 22.79 67.73 -6.64
CA ALA A 230 22.54 68.90 -5.83
C ALA A 230 23.80 69.76 -5.88
N SER A 231 23.91 70.52 -6.98
CA SER A 231 24.79 71.68 -7.15
C SER A 231 24.20 72.54 -8.28
N ASP A 232 23.36 73.52 -7.95
CA ASP A 232 23.44 74.93 -8.41
C ASP A 232 22.24 75.71 -7.85
N GLU A 233 22.45 76.38 -6.70
CA GLU A 233 22.16 77.80 -6.43
C GLU A 233 22.69 78.18 -5.03
#